data_AF-A0A8T2T8W2-F1
#
_entry.id   AF-A0A8T2T8W2-F1
#
_cell.length_a   1.000
_cell.length_b   1.000
_cell.length_c   1.000
_cell.angle_alpha   90.00
_cell.angle_beta   90.00
_cell.angle_gamma   90.00
#
_symmetry.space_group_name_H-M   'P 1'
#
loop_
_entity.id
_entity.type
_entity.pdbx_description
1 polymer ?
#
loop_
_entity_poly.entity_id
_entity_poly.type
_entity_poly.pdbx_seq_one_letter_code
_entity_poly.pdbx_strand_id
1 'polypeptide(L)'
;MQIAAALYYERLPYALQQEHRNLFQGLDKSGDGRIGKVELLEAGYPKKSFFSFLDNDGNGLLDFEECKSLFFLTKNKAGVCDGCGEPLLESYYGCVECHAFDICANCYGARNKLHPVHPHSNFVKRRPMTSSVMKNS
;
A
#
# COMPACT_ATOMS: atom_id res chain seq x y z
N MET A 1 -8.20 -0.54 -7.69
CA MET A 1 -7.59 -1.22 -6.53
C MET A 1 -8.66 -1.60 -5.50
N GLN A 2 -9.55 -0.68 -5.10
CA GLN A 2 -10.68 -0.98 -4.19
C GLN A 2 -11.55 -2.16 -4.62
N ILE A 3 -11.93 -2.25 -5.91
CA ILE A 3 -12.70 -3.40 -6.43
C ILE A 3 -11.96 -4.72 -6.18
N ALA A 4 -10.65 -4.77 -6.46
CA ALA A 4 -9.86 -5.97 -6.24
C ALA A 4 -9.74 -6.32 -4.74
N ALA A 5 -9.60 -5.31 -3.87
CA ALA A 5 -9.57 -5.50 -2.42
C ALA A 5 -10.93 -5.97 -1.86
N ALA A 6 -12.04 -5.43 -2.36
CA ALA A 6 -13.39 -5.86 -2.02
C ALA A 6 -13.65 -7.31 -2.46
N LEU A 7 -13.39 -7.64 -3.73
CA LEU A 7 -13.52 -9.01 -4.24
C LEU A 7 -12.58 -10.00 -3.54
N TYR A 8 -11.38 -9.56 -3.15
CA TYR A 8 -10.50 -10.36 -2.32
C TYR A 8 -11.15 -10.65 -0.97
N TYR A 9 -11.65 -9.60 -0.29
CA TYR A 9 -12.27 -9.71 1.03
C TYR A 9 -13.52 -10.60 1.01
N GLU A 10 -14.42 -10.42 0.05
CA GLU A 10 -15.67 -11.19 -0.09
C GLU A 10 -15.42 -12.69 -0.28
N ARG A 11 -14.30 -13.06 -0.91
CA ARG A 11 -13.91 -14.46 -1.14
C ARG A 11 -13.18 -15.10 0.04
N LEU A 12 -12.86 -14.34 1.09
CA LEU A 12 -12.21 -14.89 2.27
C LEU A 12 -13.18 -15.79 3.06
N PRO A 13 -12.70 -16.91 3.62
CA PRO A 13 -13.42 -17.63 4.66
C PRO A 13 -13.82 -16.69 5.79
N TYR A 14 -14.98 -16.96 6.40
CA TYR A 14 -15.52 -16.14 7.48
C TYR A 14 -14.51 -15.87 8.62
N ALA A 15 -13.69 -16.86 8.99
CA ALA A 15 -12.66 -16.70 10.00
C ALA A 15 -11.64 -15.58 9.67
N LEU A 16 -11.18 -15.50 8.41
CA LEU A 16 -10.25 -14.45 7.98
C LEU A 16 -10.94 -13.08 7.87
N GLN A 17 -12.22 -13.06 7.49
CA GLN A 17 -13.00 -11.82 7.55
C GLN A 17 -13.12 -11.30 9.00
N GLN A 18 -13.32 -12.21 9.95
CA GLN A 18 -13.35 -11.86 11.37
C GLN A 18 -11.98 -11.40 11.88
N GLU A 19 -10.88 -12.01 11.44
CA GLU A 19 -9.52 -11.51 11.74
C GLU A 19 -9.31 -10.07 11.25
N HIS A 20 -9.74 -9.75 10.03
CA HIS A 20 -9.67 -8.38 9.49
C HIS A 20 -10.54 -7.40 10.29
N ARG A 21 -11.72 -7.83 10.75
CA ARG A 21 -12.59 -7.03 11.62
C ARG A 21 -11.95 -6.78 12.98
N ASN A 22 -11.34 -7.81 13.57
CA ASN A 22 -10.63 -7.69 14.85
C ASN A 22 -9.39 -6.79 14.70
N LEU A 23 -8.68 -6.89 13.58
CA LEU A 23 -7.55 -5.99 13.28
C LEU A 23 -8.02 -4.54 13.15
N PHE A 24 -9.11 -4.29 12.42
CA PHE A 24 -9.70 -2.96 12.31
C PHE A 24 -10.06 -2.38 13.69
N GLN A 25 -10.76 -3.15 14.53
CA GLN A 25 -11.09 -2.76 15.90
C GLN A 25 -9.85 -2.55 16.79
N GLY A 26 -8.78 -3.30 16.53
CA GLY A 26 -7.51 -3.13 17.23
C GLY A 26 -6.78 -1.84 16.85
N LEU A 27 -7.01 -1.34 15.63
CA LEU A 27 -6.44 -0.10 15.11
C LEU A 27 -7.28 1.12 15.51
N ASP A 28 -8.60 1.03 15.52
CA ASP A 28 -9.53 2.06 15.98
C ASP A 28 -9.44 2.20 17.52
N LYS A 29 -8.49 3.02 17.98
CA LYS A 29 -8.24 3.23 19.42
C LYS A 29 -9.23 4.21 20.03
N SER A 30 -9.72 5.15 19.23
CA SER A 30 -10.69 6.15 19.63
C SER A 30 -12.10 5.58 19.75
N GLY A 31 -12.40 4.49 19.03
CA GLY A 31 -13.69 3.82 19.02
C GLY A 31 -14.75 4.56 18.20
N ASP A 32 -14.34 5.43 17.27
CA ASP A 32 -15.24 6.23 16.44
C ASP A 32 -15.71 5.47 15.17
N GLY A 33 -15.25 4.23 15.00
CA GLY A 33 -15.57 3.38 13.86
C GLY A 33 -14.73 3.70 12.62
N ARG A 34 -13.68 4.51 12.76
CA ARG A 34 -12.75 4.90 11.70
C ARG A 34 -11.32 4.86 12.24
N ILE A 35 -10.34 4.93 11.34
CA ILE A 35 -8.92 4.93 11.70
C ILE A 35 -8.30 6.24 11.22
N GLY A 36 -7.87 7.05 12.18
CA GLY A 36 -7.11 8.25 11.93
C GLY A 36 -5.64 7.99 11.61
N LYS A 37 -4.96 9.01 11.08
CA LYS A 37 -3.52 8.96 10.75
C LYS A 37 -2.66 8.58 11.94
N VAL A 38 -2.98 9.12 13.13
CA VAL A 38 -2.20 8.88 14.35
C VAL A 38 -2.31 7.42 14.78
N GLU A 39 -3.53 6.89 14.84
CA GLU A 39 -3.79 5.49 15.21
C GLU A 39 -3.09 4.52 14.27
N LEU A 40 -3.13 4.79 12.96
CA LEU A 40 -2.45 3.98 11.95
C LEU A 40 -0.92 4.02 12.13
N LEU A 41 -0.35 5.20 12.40
CA LEU A 41 1.09 5.37 12.65
C LEU A 41 1.54 4.66 13.93
N GLU A 42 0.77 4.78 15.01
CA GLU A 42 1.03 4.11 16.29
C GLU A 42 1.02 2.59 16.17
N ALA A 43 0.18 2.05 15.28
CA ALA A 43 0.16 0.63 14.96
C ALA A 43 1.36 0.14 14.14
N GLY A 44 2.33 1.01 13.84
CA GLY A 44 3.53 0.63 13.10
C GLY A 44 3.29 0.48 11.60
N TYR A 45 2.32 1.21 11.04
CA TYR A 45 2.18 1.41 9.60
C TYR A 45 2.83 2.74 9.18
N PRO A 46 4.17 2.80 9.01
CA PRO A 46 4.83 3.97 8.48
C PRO A 46 4.65 3.99 6.97
N LYS A 47 3.78 4.87 6.46
CA LYS A 47 3.91 5.54 5.16
C LYS A 47 2.82 6.59 5.05
N LYS A 48 3.20 7.86 5.23
CA LYS A 48 2.27 9.00 5.16
C LYS A 48 1.42 9.01 3.87
N SER A 49 1.97 8.53 2.76
CA SER A 49 1.25 8.47 1.47
C SER A 49 0.34 7.25 1.29
N PHE A 50 0.46 6.22 2.13
CA PHE A 50 -0.53 5.13 2.13
C PHE A 50 -1.89 5.64 2.59
N PHE A 51 -1.89 6.54 3.58
CA PHE A 51 -3.12 7.04 4.13
C PHE A 51 -3.97 7.72 3.06
N SER A 52 -3.40 8.63 2.26
CA SER A 52 -4.11 9.30 1.17
C SER A 52 -4.54 8.37 0.04
N PHE A 53 -3.84 7.25 -0.15
CA PHE A 53 -4.22 6.24 -1.12
C PHE A 53 -5.39 5.36 -0.64
N LEU A 54 -5.47 5.14 0.67
CA LEU A 54 -6.51 4.36 1.32
C LEU A 54 -7.79 5.19 1.53
N ASP A 55 -7.63 6.45 1.92
CA ASP A 55 -8.66 7.47 2.15
C ASP A 55 -9.24 7.94 0.81
N ASN A 56 -10.19 7.17 0.30
CA ASN A 56 -10.72 7.32 -1.04
C ASN A 56 -11.81 8.37 -1.14
N ASP A 57 -12.60 8.55 -0.08
CA ASP A 57 -13.55 9.66 0.00
C ASP A 57 -12.87 10.99 0.44
N GLY A 58 -11.60 10.92 0.88
CA GLY A 58 -10.78 12.07 1.24
C GLY A 58 -11.22 12.75 2.54
N ASN A 59 -11.96 12.02 3.40
CA ASN A 59 -12.48 12.55 4.65
C ASN A 59 -11.39 12.69 5.74
N GLY A 60 -10.20 12.12 5.51
CA GLY A 60 -9.07 12.19 6.44
C GLY A 60 -9.05 11.09 7.51
N LEU A 61 -9.97 10.13 7.44
CA LEU A 61 -10.14 8.95 8.30
C LEU A 61 -10.43 7.73 7.41
N LEU A 62 -9.95 6.56 7.81
CA LEU A 62 -10.18 5.31 7.08
C LEU A 62 -11.35 4.54 7.68
N ASP A 63 -12.41 4.33 6.92
CA ASP A 63 -13.47 3.40 7.32
C ASP A 63 -13.09 1.94 7.05
N PHE A 64 -13.98 1.00 7.41
CA PHE A 64 -13.71 -0.43 7.21
C PHE A 64 -13.56 -0.81 5.73
N GLU A 65 -14.31 -0.17 4.82
CA GLU A 65 -14.24 -0.43 3.38
C GLU A 65 -12.90 0.01 2.81
N GLU A 66 -12.41 1.17 3.22
CA GLU A 66 -11.10 1.70 2.87
C GLU A 66 -9.96 0.83 3.42
N CYS A 67 -10.15 0.27 4.63
CA CYS A 67 -9.21 -0.64 5.26
C CYS A 67 -9.07 -2.01 4.55
N LYS A 68 -10.04 -2.44 3.73
CA LYS A 68 -9.88 -3.66 2.91
C LYS A 68 -8.65 -3.55 2.01
N SER A 69 -8.40 -2.36 1.47
CA SER A 69 -7.21 -2.05 0.67
C SER A 69 -5.94 -2.21 1.51
N LEU A 70 -5.94 -1.74 2.75
CA LEU A 70 -4.81 -1.90 3.68
C LEU A 70 -4.50 -3.38 3.94
N PHE A 71 -5.53 -4.20 4.21
CA PHE A 71 -5.37 -5.63 4.46
C PHE A 71 -4.84 -6.37 3.24
N PHE A 72 -5.38 -6.04 2.06
CA PHE A 72 -4.89 -6.58 0.79
C PHE A 72 -3.41 -6.26 0.56
N LEU A 73 -3.02 -5.00 0.73
CA LEU A 73 -1.63 -4.55 0.56
C LEU A 73 -0.68 -5.21 1.56
N THR A 74 -1.10 -5.30 2.82
CA THR A 74 -0.33 -5.92 3.91
C THR A 74 -0.13 -7.42 3.66
N LYS A 75 -1.21 -8.14 3.31
CA LYS A 75 -1.15 -9.57 3.03
C LYS A 75 -0.22 -9.90 1.87
N ASN A 76 -0.27 -9.08 0.83
CA ASN A 76 0.56 -9.26 -0.37
C ASN A 76 1.96 -8.63 -0.25
N LYS A 77 2.32 -8.10 0.92
CA LYS A 77 3.60 -7.43 1.19
C LYS A 77 3.93 -6.40 0.11
N ALA A 78 2.94 -5.59 -0.26
CA ALA A 78 3.10 -4.62 -1.34
C ALA A 78 4.25 -3.65 -1.01
N GLY A 79 5.21 -3.57 -1.93
CA GLY A 79 6.27 -2.57 -1.90
C GLY A 79 5.70 -1.17 -2.11
N VAL A 80 6.50 -0.15 -1.85
CA VAL A 80 6.04 1.24 -1.83
C VAL A 80 7.04 2.11 -2.52
N CYS A 81 6.54 3.05 -3.32
CA CYS A 81 7.39 3.97 -4.06
C CYS A 81 8.13 4.89 -3.09
N ASP A 82 9.47 4.87 -3.11
CA ASP A 82 10.28 5.78 -2.29
C ASP A 82 10.17 7.25 -2.74
N GLY A 83 9.65 7.49 -3.96
CA GLY A 83 9.47 8.83 -4.52
C GLY A 83 8.16 9.52 -4.09
N CYS A 84 7.03 8.83 -4.18
CA CYS A 84 5.72 9.39 -3.86
C CYS A 84 5.02 8.73 -2.66
N GLY A 85 5.53 7.58 -2.20
CA GLY A 85 4.95 6.79 -1.10
C GLY A 85 3.71 5.97 -1.48
N GLU A 86 3.31 5.97 -2.75
CA GLU A 86 2.19 5.17 -3.26
C GLU A 86 2.55 3.68 -3.34
N PRO A 87 1.59 2.75 -3.17
CA PRO A 87 1.87 1.32 -3.29
C PRO A 87 2.30 0.92 -4.71
N LEU A 88 3.29 0.03 -4.79
CA LEU A 88 3.80 -0.54 -6.05
C LEU A 88 2.93 -1.71 -6.49
N LEU A 89 1.77 -1.39 -7.07
CA LEU A 89 0.77 -2.38 -7.52
C LEU A 89 1.01 -2.91 -8.93
N GLU A 90 1.71 -2.13 -9.73
CA GLU A 90 2.12 -2.47 -11.08
C GLU A 90 3.63 -2.68 -11.16
N SER A 91 4.14 -2.90 -12.37
CA SER A 91 5.58 -2.94 -12.58
C SER A 91 6.23 -1.66 -12.05
N TYR A 92 7.29 -1.83 -11.28
CA TYR A 92 8.04 -0.75 -10.66
C TYR A 92 9.51 -0.85 -11.05
N TYR A 93 10.32 0.13 -10.66
CA TYR A 93 11.72 0.21 -11.01
C TYR A 93 12.55 0.24 -9.75
N GLY A 94 13.42 -0.76 -9.58
CA GLY A 94 14.33 -0.82 -8.46
C GLY A 94 15.74 -0.42 -8.85
N CYS A 95 16.39 0.38 -8.02
CA CYS A 95 17.81 0.67 -8.13
C CYS A 95 18.62 -0.63 -8.00
N VAL A 96 19.54 -0.88 -8.94
CA VAL A 96 20.43 -2.04 -8.93
C VAL A 96 21.52 -1.90 -7.89
N GLU A 97 21.97 -0.69 -7.57
CA GLU A 97 23.10 -0.47 -6.65
C GLU A 97 22.64 -0.48 -5.19
N CYS A 98 21.59 0.26 -4.85
CA CYS A 98 21.09 0.33 -3.47
C CYS A 98 20.22 -0.85 -3.07
N HIS A 99 19.56 -1.51 -4.03
CA HIS A 99 18.58 -2.59 -3.85
C HIS A 99 17.34 -2.29 -2.99
N ALA A 100 17.35 -1.22 -2.20
CA ALA A 100 16.30 -0.77 -1.29
C ALA A 100 15.59 0.52 -1.75
N PHE A 101 15.82 0.94 -2.99
CA PHE A 101 15.15 2.11 -3.58
C PHE A 101 14.31 1.68 -4.78
N ASP A 102 13.00 1.61 -4.57
CA ASP A 102 11.99 1.18 -5.53
C ASP A 102 11.01 2.33 -5.83
N ILE A 103 10.81 2.64 -7.12
CA ILE A 103 9.93 3.72 -7.56
C ILE A 103 8.91 3.26 -8.60
N CYS A 104 7.72 3.86 -8.58
CA CYS A 104 6.69 3.59 -9.57
C CYS A 104 7.06 4.18 -10.95
N ALA A 105 6.32 3.76 -11.98
CA ALA A 105 6.52 4.27 -13.34
C ALA A 105 6.40 5.80 -13.44
N ASN A 106 5.50 6.41 -12.68
CA ASN A 106 5.31 7.87 -12.67
C ASN A 106 6.54 8.61 -12.10
N CYS A 107 7.17 8.05 -11.07
CA CYS A 107 8.37 8.63 -10.46
C CYS A 107 9.64 8.35 -11.28
N TYR A 108 9.62 7.39 -12.21
CA TYR A 108 10.80 6.98 -12.97
C TYR A 108 11.43 8.12 -13.79
N GLY A 109 10.61 9.01 -14.37
CA GLY A 109 11.09 10.17 -15.12
C GLY A 109 11.90 11.15 -14.25
N ALA A 110 11.56 11.24 -12.96
CA ALA A 110 12.22 12.10 -11.99
C ALA A 110 13.28 11.37 -11.14
N ARG A 111 13.61 10.11 -11.45
CA ARG A 111 14.53 9.26 -10.65
C ARG A 111 15.85 9.95 -10.29
N ASN A 112 16.40 10.74 -11.23
CA ASN A 112 17.64 11.49 -11.01
C ASN A 112 17.55 12.51 -9.88
N LYS A 113 16.38 13.13 -9.72
CA LYS A 113 16.11 14.11 -8.66
C LYS A 113 15.73 13.43 -7.35
N LEU A 114 15.04 12.29 -7.43
CA LEU A 114 14.54 11.57 -6.26
C LEU A 114 15.63 10.74 -5.54
N HIS A 115 16.74 10.41 -6.22
CA HIS A 115 17.76 9.52 -5.66
C HIS A 115 19.22 9.96 -5.90
N PRO A 116 19.62 11.24 -5.78
CA PRO A 116 20.87 11.81 -6.34
C PRO A 116 22.23 11.21 -5.88
N VAL A 117 22.24 10.17 -5.06
CA VAL A 117 23.41 9.53 -4.47
C VAL A 117 24.35 8.84 -5.48
N HIS A 118 23.88 8.42 -6.65
CA HIS A 118 24.73 7.81 -7.69
C HIS A 118 24.13 7.98 -9.11
N PRO A 119 24.85 7.65 -10.20
CA PRO A 119 24.33 7.74 -11.57
C PRO A 119 23.17 6.76 -11.82
N HIS A 120 22.03 7.24 -12.31
CA HIS A 120 20.79 6.44 -12.42
C HIS A 120 20.53 5.80 -13.79
N SER A 121 21.59 5.27 -14.39
CA SER A 121 21.48 4.40 -15.56
C SER A 121 20.96 3.00 -15.19
N ASN A 122 21.12 2.57 -13.94
CA ASN A 122 20.92 1.17 -13.54
C ASN A 122 19.66 0.96 -12.69
N PHE A 123 18.49 1.25 -13.26
CA PHE A 123 17.21 0.81 -12.72
C PHE A 123 16.68 -0.37 -13.51
N VAL A 124 16.21 -1.40 -12.81
CA VAL A 124 15.60 -2.57 -13.44
C VAL A 124 14.10 -2.59 -13.18
N LYS A 125 13.34 -2.90 -14.22
CA LYS A 125 11.89 -3.11 -14.10
C LYS A 125 11.64 -4.41 -13.34
N ARG A 126 10.90 -4.31 -12.23
CA ARG A 126 10.49 -5.42 -11.34
C ARG A 126 8.97 -5.60 -11.40
N ARG A 127 8.49 -6.78 -11.00
CA ARG A 127 7.05 -7.07 -10.90
C ARG A 127 6.63 -7.14 -9.43
N PRO A 128 5.46 -6.62 -9.06
CA PRO A 128 4.98 -6.69 -7.71
C PRO A 128 4.37 -8.06 -7.43
N MET A 129 4.43 -8.50 -6.17
CA MET A 129 3.82 -9.76 -5.77
C MET A 129 2.29 -9.75 -5.92
N THR A 130 1.68 -8.56 -5.84
CA THR A 130 0.24 -8.34 -6.07
C THR A 130 -0.22 -8.66 -7.49
N SER A 131 0.68 -8.69 -8.49
CA SER A 131 0.32 -8.86 -9.91
C SER A 131 -0.30 -10.23 -10.22
N SER A 132 0.00 -11.28 -9.43
CA SER A 132 -0.60 -12.61 -9.62
C SER A 132 -2.06 -12.66 -9.15
N VAL A 133 -2.45 -11.79 -8.20
CA VAL A 133 -3.81 -11.77 -7.63
C VAL A 133 -4.76 -10.92 -8.47
N MET A 134 -4.26 -9.85 -9.10
CA MET A 134 -5.07 -8.93 -9.91
C MET A 134 -5.32 -9.42 -11.36
N LYS A 135 -4.70 -10.52 -11.80
CA LYS A 135 -4.87 -11.08 -13.15
C LYS A 135 -6.01 -12.10 -13.28
N ASN A 136 -6.65 -12.47 -12.17
CA ASN A 136 -7.76 -13.43 -12.13
C ASN A 136 -9.09 -12.72 -11.81
N SER A 137 -9.32 -11.54 -12.39
CA SER A 137 -10.55 -10.75 -12.26
C SER A 137 -10.96 -10.21 -13.61
#